data_AF-A0A5B7ZVX6-F1
#
_entry.id   AF-A0A5B7ZVX6-F1
#
_cell.length_a   1.000
_cell.length_b   1.000
_cell.length_c   1.000
_cell.angle_alpha   90.00
_cell.angle_beta   90.00
_cell.angle_gamma   90.00
#
_symmetry.space_group_name_H-M   'P 1'
#
loop_
_entity.id
_entity.type
_entity.pdbx_description
1 polymer ?
#
loop_
_entity_poly.entity_id
_entity_poly.type
_entity_poly.pdbx_seq_one_letter_code
_entity_poly.pdbx_strand_id
1 'polypeptide(L)'
;MNGRVRSHLIRFSRHQVGTTSYLNLVQEAELGFNLEISHEKARLNDILSEISEKEFHAGRPLLSCLVTVKGAKGQGDNFFKLCERLGLGEWRTLKQDPDFLKNLRTECRAFWKDEANFKRFA
;
A
#
# COMPACT_ATOMS: atom_id res chain seq x y z
N MET A 1 -11.95 -8.19 6.85
CA MET A 1 -11.77 -7.05 5.92
C MET A 1 -10.32 -6.90 5.49
N ASN A 2 -9.37 -6.74 6.42
CA ASN A 2 -7.94 -6.57 6.12
C ASN A 2 -7.32 -7.72 5.31
N GLY A 3 -7.73 -8.98 5.56
CA GLY A 3 -7.26 -10.13 4.80
C GLY A 3 -7.57 -10.06 3.30
N ARG A 4 -8.76 -9.57 2.91
CA ARG A 4 -9.15 -9.43 1.50
C ARG A 4 -8.28 -8.38 0.80
N VAL A 5 -8.12 -7.21 1.44
CA VAL A 5 -7.28 -6.12 0.94
C VAL A 5 -5.82 -6.57 0.81
N ARG A 6 -5.30 -7.25 1.83
CA ARG A 6 -3.93 -7.79 1.82
C ARG A 6 -3.73 -8.78 0.68
N SER A 7 -4.56 -9.82 0.58
CA SER A 7 -4.45 -10.84 -0.48
C SER A 7 -4.61 -10.22 -1.87
N HIS A 8 -5.50 -9.23 -2.01
CA HIS A 8 -5.67 -8.47 -3.23
C HIS A 8 -4.37 -7.73 -3.61
N LEU A 9 -3.79 -6.95 -2.70
CA LEU A 9 -2.56 -6.19 -2.95
C LEU A 9 -1.35 -7.09 -3.22
N ILE A 10 -1.25 -8.25 -2.56
CA ILE A 10 -0.22 -9.25 -2.84
C ILE A 10 -0.35 -9.75 -4.28
N ARG A 11 -1.56 -10.17 -4.69
CA ARG A 11 -1.82 -10.61 -6.07
C ARG A 11 -1.54 -9.48 -7.08
N PHE A 12 -1.96 -8.26 -6.76
CA PHE A 12 -1.70 -7.07 -7.58
C PHE A 12 -0.19 -6.84 -7.77
N SER A 13 0.59 -6.90 -6.69
CA SER A 13 2.05 -6.70 -6.72
C SER A 13 2.78 -7.70 -7.63
N ARG A 14 2.25 -8.93 -7.72
CA ARG A 14 2.79 -10.02 -8.52
C ARG A 14 2.44 -9.91 -10.00
N HIS A 15 1.17 -9.63 -10.32
CA HIS A 15 0.64 -9.79 -11.68
C HIS A 15 0.42 -8.49 -12.45
N GLN A 16 0.11 -7.39 -11.76
CA GLN A 16 -0.29 -6.14 -12.41
C GLN A 16 0.87 -5.15 -12.46
N VAL A 17 0.92 -4.23 -13.41
CA VAL A 17 1.93 -3.15 -13.48
C VAL A 17 1.36 -1.84 -12.92
N GLY A 18 2.23 -0.95 -12.41
CA GLY A 18 1.80 0.36 -11.90
C GLY A 18 1.23 0.31 -10.49
N THR A 19 0.19 1.11 -10.25
CA THR A 19 -0.46 1.32 -8.95
C THR A 19 -1.98 1.19 -9.08
N THR A 20 -2.66 0.80 -8.01
CA THR A 20 -4.13 0.78 -7.94
C THR A 20 -4.65 2.03 -7.23
N SER A 21 -5.86 2.47 -7.57
CA SER A 21 -6.51 3.60 -6.89
C SER A 21 -7.32 3.13 -5.69
N TYR A 22 -7.69 4.03 -4.78
CA TYR A 22 -8.65 3.71 -3.69
C TYR A 22 -9.96 3.14 -4.24
N LEU A 23 -10.45 3.71 -5.35
CA LEU A 23 -11.70 3.26 -5.98
C LEU A 23 -11.60 1.84 -6.49
N ASN A 24 -10.54 1.54 -7.25
CA ASN A 24 -10.29 0.20 -7.77
C ASN A 24 -10.12 -0.79 -6.61
N LEU A 25 -9.38 -0.42 -5.57
CA LEU A 25 -9.17 -1.29 -4.41
C LEU A 25 -10.49 -1.63 -3.68
N VAL A 26 -11.37 -0.65 -3.49
CA VAL A 26 -12.69 -0.88 -2.87
C VAL A 26 -13.55 -1.80 -3.72
N GLN A 27 -13.52 -1.64 -5.04
CA GLN A 27 -14.28 -2.46 -5.98
C GLN A 27 -13.73 -3.89 -6.04
N GLU A 28 -12.43 -4.05 -6.28
CA GLU A 28 -11.78 -5.35 -6.49
C GLU A 28 -11.64 -6.16 -5.19
N ALA A 29 -11.63 -5.52 -4.02
CA ALA A 29 -11.66 -6.19 -2.72
C ALA A 29 -13.06 -6.26 -2.08
N GLU A 30 -14.11 -5.84 -2.81
CA GLU A 30 -15.52 -5.89 -2.40
C GLU A 30 -15.77 -5.29 -1.00
N LEU A 31 -15.22 -4.10 -0.74
CA LEU A 31 -15.25 -3.47 0.59
C LEU A 31 -16.55 -2.74 0.90
N GLY A 32 -17.33 -2.38 -0.13
CA GLY A 32 -18.60 -1.66 0.03
C GLY A 32 -18.48 -0.22 0.54
N PHE A 33 -17.27 0.36 0.55
CA PHE A 33 -17.06 1.74 0.97
C PHE A 33 -17.50 2.75 -0.09
N ASN A 34 -18.22 3.78 0.35
CA ASN A 34 -18.48 5.00 -0.36
C ASN A 34 -17.36 6.02 -0.09
N LEU A 35 -16.46 6.18 -1.07
CA LEU A 35 -15.29 7.06 -0.97
C LEU A 35 -15.61 8.56 -0.96
N GLU A 36 -16.85 8.95 -1.22
CA GLU A 36 -17.33 10.32 -1.05
C GLU A 36 -17.53 10.66 0.45
N ILE A 37 -17.67 9.64 1.31
CA ILE A 37 -17.80 9.81 2.76
C ILE A 37 -16.40 9.84 3.38
N SER A 38 -16.05 10.98 3.98
CA SER A 38 -14.73 11.20 4.59
C SER A 38 -14.36 10.14 5.65
N HIS A 39 -15.34 9.69 6.44
CA HIS A 39 -15.14 8.64 7.44
C HIS A 39 -14.76 7.30 6.82
N GLU A 40 -15.40 6.90 5.73
CA GLU A 40 -15.11 5.61 5.08
C GLU A 40 -13.79 5.64 4.32
N LYS A 41 -13.44 6.80 3.74
CA LYS A 41 -12.10 7.04 3.20
C LYS A 41 -11.02 6.94 4.28
N ALA A 42 -11.28 7.46 5.49
CA ALA A 42 -10.37 7.32 6.62
C ALA A 42 -10.20 5.84 7.03
N ARG A 43 -11.30 5.09 7.12
CA ARG A 43 -11.25 3.63 7.40
C ARG A 43 -10.40 2.88 6.39
N LEU A 44 -10.52 3.18 5.09
CA LEU A 44 -9.66 2.55 4.08
C LEU A 44 -8.17 2.88 4.31
N ASN A 45 -7.86 4.11 4.72
CA ASN A 45 -6.51 4.50 5.05
C ASN A 45 -5.96 3.72 6.27
N ASP A 46 -6.78 3.56 7.31
CA ASP A 46 -6.41 2.81 8.51
C ASP A 46 -6.13 1.35 8.19
N ILE A 47 -6.96 0.73 7.35
CA ILE A 47 -6.74 -0.65 6.86
C ILE A 47 -5.40 -0.77 6.11
N LEU A 48 -5.10 0.18 5.22
CA LEU A 48 -3.85 0.19 4.46
C LEU A 48 -2.63 0.38 5.36
N SER A 49 -2.74 1.25 6.36
CA SER A 49 -1.71 1.48 7.37
C SER A 49 -1.47 0.22 8.21
N GLU A 50 -2.53 -0.39 8.74
CA GLU A 50 -2.43 -1.61 9.56
C GLU A 50 -1.81 -2.78 8.78
N ILE A 51 -2.18 -2.96 7.51
CA ILE A 51 -1.58 -3.98 6.65
C ILE A 51 -0.08 -3.70 6.48
N SER A 52 0.29 -2.49 6.09
CA SER A 52 1.70 -2.15 5.84
C SER A 52 2.56 -2.19 7.10
N GLU A 53 2.04 -1.82 8.26
CA GLU A 53 2.73 -1.99 9.55
C GLU A 53 2.99 -3.45 9.87
N LYS A 54 1.98 -4.32 9.69
CA LYS A 54 2.13 -5.76 9.90
C LYS A 54 3.14 -6.39 8.94
N GLU A 55 3.17 -5.96 7.69
CA GLU A 55 4.18 -6.39 6.73
C GLU A 55 5.57 -5.93 7.16
N PHE A 56 5.73 -4.65 7.48
CA PHE A 56 7.01 -4.07 7.88
C PHE A 56 7.60 -4.74 9.13
N HIS A 57 6.80 -4.90 10.18
CA HIS A 57 7.25 -5.56 11.42
C HIS A 57 7.58 -7.05 11.22
N ALA A 58 7.07 -7.67 10.16
CA ALA A 58 7.42 -9.03 9.79
C ALA A 58 8.57 -9.12 8.76
N GLY A 59 9.27 -8.00 8.49
CA GLY A 59 10.39 -7.93 7.55
C GLY A 59 9.96 -7.99 6.08
N ARG A 60 8.71 -7.63 5.77
CA ARG A 60 8.12 -7.66 4.43
C ARG A 60 7.81 -6.25 3.93
N PRO A 61 7.78 -6.04 2.60
CA PRO A 61 7.58 -4.71 2.03
C PRO A 61 6.15 -4.19 2.21
N LEU A 62 6.01 -2.87 2.31
CA LEU A 62 4.73 -2.18 2.51
C LEU A 62 3.84 -2.34 1.28
N LEU A 63 2.70 -3.03 1.43
CA LEU A 63 1.75 -3.22 0.33
C LEU A 63 1.05 -1.92 -0.09
N SER A 64 0.84 -0.99 0.85
CA SER A 64 0.23 0.31 0.56
C SER A 64 1.07 1.17 -0.39
N CYS A 65 2.35 0.81 -0.65
CA CYS A 65 3.19 1.54 -1.61
C CYS A 65 2.67 1.50 -3.07
N LEU A 66 1.79 0.54 -3.35
CA LEU A 66 1.15 0.32 -4.64
C LEU A 66 -0.22 1.01 -4.78
N VAL A 67 -0.67 1.72 -3.75
CA VAL A 67 -1.98 2.39 -3.74
C VAL A 67 -1.80 3.89 -3.92
N THR A 68 -2.60 4.50 -4.80
CA THR A 68 -2.60 5.94 -5.05
C THR A 68 -3.98 6.56 -4.82
N VAL A 69 -3.99 7.86 -4.54
CA VAL A 69 -5.22 8.63 -4.35
C VAL A 69 -5.47 9.45 -5.61
N LYS A 70 -6.65 9.29 -6.22
CA LYS A 70 -7.05 10.05 -7.41
C LYS A 70 -6.97 11.55 -7.11
N GLY A 71 -6.33 12.32 -8.00
CA GLY A 71 -6.15 13.77 -7.86
C GLY A 71 -4.93 14.21 -7.04
N ALA A 72 -4.24 13.29 -6.35
CA ALA A 72 -2.93 13.57 -5.77
C ALA A 72 -1.83 13.34 -6.83
N LYS A 73 -0.77 14.16 -6.81
CA LYS A 73 0.47 13.86 -7.55
C LYS A 73 1.21 12.69 -6.87
N GLY A 74 0.66 11.48 -6.96
CA GLY A 74 1.23 10.25 -6.41
C GLY A 74 0.51 9.72 -5.16
N GLN A 75 1.29 9.40 -4.13
CA GLN A 75 0.76 8.91 -2.86
C GLN A 75 0.32 10.06 -1.95
N GLY A 76 -0.74 9.84 -1.16
CA GLY A 76 -1.23 10.82 -0.19
C GLY A 76 -0.32 10.94 1.04
N ASP A 77 -0.39 12.07 1.75
CA ASP A 77 0.46 12.39 2.90
C ASP A 77 0.47 11.31 3.99
N ASN A 78 -0.67 10.65 4.20
CA ASN A 78 -0.81 9.59 5.19
C ASN A 78 0.16 8.42 4.95
N PHE A 79 0.50 8.11 3.69
CA PHE A 79 1.49 7.07 3.39
C PHE A 79 2.89 7.48 3.86
N PHE A 80 3.30 8.71 3.59
CA PHE A 80 4.63 9.17 4.00
C PHE A 80 4.72 9.34 5.52
N LYS A 81 3.64 9.76 6.18
CA LYS A 81 3.55 9.79 7.65
C LYS A 81 3.61 8.40 8.26
N LEU A 82 3.05 7.38 7.58
CA LEU A 82 3.24 5.99 7.96
C LEU A 82 4.72 5.59 7.85
N CYS A 83 5.39 5.91 6.74
CA CYS A 83 6.81 5.63 6.57
C CYS A 83 7.66 6.28 7.68
N GLU A 84 7.37 7.52 8.06
CA GLU A 84 8.02 8.21 9.17
C GLU A 84 7.81 7.49 10.51
N ARG A 85 6.57 7.09 10.83
CA ARG A 85 6.25 6.33 12.03
C ARG A 85 6.95 4.96 12.08
N LEU A 86 7.22 4.37 10.91
CA LEU A 86 7.97 3.12 10.78
C LEU A 86 9.50 3.32 10.82
N GLY A 87 9.98 4.57 10.91
CA GLY A 87 11.42 4.88 11.00
C GLY A 87 12.14 4.91 9.64
N LEU A 88 11.41 5.04 8.53
CA LEU A 88 11.99 5.07 7.18
C LEU A 88 12.53 6.45 6.76
N GLY A 89 12.22 7.52 7.50
CA GLY A 89 12.66 8.90 7.23
C GLY A 89 11.56 9.94 7.47
N GLU A 90 11.92 11.22 7.46
CA GLU A 90 10.95 12.33 7.67
C GLU A 90 9.99 12.43 6.48
N TRP A 91 8.69 12.57 6.75
CA TRP A 91 7.66 12.36 5.73
C TRP A 91 7.69 13.39 4.59
N ARG A 92 8.07 14.65 4.83
CA ARG A 92 8.16 15.70 3.80
C ARG A 92 9.37 15.47 2.91
N THR A 93 10.50 15.05 3.47
CA THR A 93 11.70 14.64 2.74
C THR A 93 11.38 13.43 1.85
N LEU A 94 10.80 12.37 2.42
CA LEU A 94 10.40 11.18 1.67
C LEU A 94 9.41 11.49 0.53
N LYS A 95 8.50 12.45 0.74
CA LYS A 95 7.54 12.89 -0.28
C LYS A 95 8.20 13.62 -1.46
N GLN A 96 9.33 14.27 -1.22
CA GLN A 96 10.11 14.97 -2.24
C GLN A 96 11.12 14.06 -2.95
N ASP A 97 11.36 12.86 -2.42
CA ASP A 97 12.27 11.87 -2.98
C ASP A 97 11.53 10.93 -3.96
N PRO A 98 11.71 11.10 -5.29
CA PRO A 98 11.09 10.23 -6.28
C PRO A 98 11.67 8.81 -6.25
N ASP A 99 12.94 8.65 -5.85
CA ASP A 99 13.62 7.36 -5.83
C ASP A 99 13.16 6.52 -4.65
N PHE A 100 12.86 7.12 -3.49
CA PHE A 100 12.30 6.41 -2.33
C PHE A 100 11.06 5.59 -2.71
N LEU A 101 10.06 6.24 -3.31
CA LEU A 101 8.81 5.57 -3.67
C LEU A 101 9.00 4.55 -4.80
N LYS A 102 9.90 4.83 -5.75
CA LYS A 102 10.27 3.91 -6.83
C LYS A 102 10.95 2.65 -6.29
N ASN A 103 11.87 2.80 -5.35
CA ASN A 103 12.60 1.70 -4.71
C ASN A 103 11.65 0.83 -3.89
N LEU A 104 10.82 1.43 -3.03
CA LEU A 104 9.81 0.69 -2.26
C LEU A 104 8.89 -0.16 -3.14
N ARG A 105 8.41 0.39 -4.26
CA ARG A 105 7.56 -0.36 -5.21
C ARG A 105 8.33 -1.48 -5.89
N THR A 106 9.60 -1.25 -6.22
CA THR A 106 10.45 -2.25 -6.86
C THR A 106 10.71 -3.41 -5.91
N GLU A 107 11.09 -3.13 -4.66
CA GLU A 107 11.30 -4.12 -3.61
C GLU A 107 10.03 -4.89 -3.27
N CYS A 108 8.89 -4.18 -3.15
CA CYS A 108 7.58 -4.80 -2.94
C CYS A 108 7.26 -5.84 -4.01
N ARG A 109 7.45 -5.46 -5.28
CA ARG A 109 7.20 -6.35 -6.40
C ARG A 109 8.21 -7.49 -6.46
N ALA A 110 9.49 -7.22 -6.21
CA ALA A 110 10.52 -8.25 -6.19
C ALA A 110 10.20 -9.33 -5.14
N PHE A 111 9.81 -8.91 -3.94
CA PHE A 111 9.46 -9.81 -2.84
C PHE A 111 8.29 -10.73 -3.18
N TRP A 112 7.19 -10.19 -3.72
CA TRP A 112 5.97 -10.97 -4.00
C TRP A 112 5.98 -11.71 -5.34
N LYS A 113 6.90 -11.33 -6.25
CA LYS A 113 7.18 -12.13 -7.46
C LYS A 113 8.02 -13.35 -7.16
N ASP A 114 8.82 -13.34 -6.10
CA ASP A 114 9.51 -14.53 -5.64
C ASP A 114 8.49 -15.62 -5.22
N GLU A 115 8.63 -16.80 -5.82
CA GLU A 115 7.69 -17.91 -5.64
C GLU A 115 7.72 -18.47 -4.21
N ALA A 116 8.90 -18.50 -3.58
CA ALA A 116 9.06 -19.04 -2.24
C ALA A 116 8.43 -18.09 -1.20
N ASN A 117 8.66 -16.79 -1.34
CA ASN A 117 8.02 -15.77 -0.50
C ASN A 117 6.50 -15.80 -0.66
N PHE A 118 5.99 -15.87 -1.90
CA PHE A 118 4.56 -15.95 -2.15
C PHE A 118 3.94 -17.18 -1.48
N LYS A 119 4.49 -18.38 -1.70
CA LYS A 119 3.99 -19.61 -1.07
C LYS A 119 4.03 -19.58 0.46
N ARG A 120 5.00 -18.87 1.03
CA ARG A 120 5.21 -18.82 2.48
C ARG A 120 4.35 -17.77 3.18
N PHE A 121 4.03 -16.66 2.52
CA PHE A 121 3.48 -15.47 3.19
C PHE A 121 2.16 -14.92 2.60
N ALA A 122 1.69 -15.43 1.47
CA ALA A 122 0.47 -14.94 0.79
C ALA A 122 -0.83 -15.43 1.44
#